data_AF-A0A8K1KVU0-F1
#
_entry.id   AF-A0A8K1KVU0-F1
#
_cell.length_a   1.000
_cell.length_b   1.000
_cell.length_c   1.000
_cell.angle_alpha   90.00
_cell.angle_beta   90.00
_cell.angle_gamma   90.00
#
_symmetry.space_group_name_H-M   'P 1'
#
loop_
_entity.id
_entity.type
_entity.pdbx_description
1 polymer ?
#
loop_
_entity_poly.entity_id
_entity_poly.type
_entity_poly.pdbx_seq_one_letter_code
_entity_poly.pdbx_strand_id
1 'polypeptide(L)' 'MAKGKDIRIIVILECTCCVRKGVNKESPGISRYITQKNRHNTPNRLEFRKFCRYCQKYTIHGEIKK' A
#
# COMPACT_ATOMS: atom_id res chain seq x y z
N MET A 1 13.13 8.48 29.08
CA MET A 1 12.16 9.51 28.65
C MET A 1 11.46 9.04 27.38
N ALA A 2 10.13 9.10 27.39
CA ALA A 2 9.13 9.00 26.31
C ALA A 2 9.32 7.97 25.18
N LYS A 3 8.51 6.90 25.25
CA LYS A 3 8.11 6.02 24.15
C LYS A 3 7.28 6.80 23.10
N GLY A 4 7.93 7.68 22.34
CA GLY A 4 7.29 8.47 21.27
C GLY A 4 7.24 7.78 19.90
N LYS A 5 7.70 6.52 19.79
CA LYS A 5 7.92 5.84 18.50
C LYS A 5 6.69 5.13 17.90
N ASP A 6 5.58 5.00 18.64
CA ASP A 6 4.42 4.20 18.18
C ASP A 6 3.33 4.98 17.44
N ILE A 7 3.47 6.30 17.29
CA ILE A 7 2.44 7.13 16.65
C ILE A 7 2.54 7.06 15.12
N ARG A 8 3.75 7.11 14.56
CA ARG A 8 3.99 7.05 13.11
C ARG A 8 4.55 5.67 12.74
N ILE A 9 3.75 4.89 12.04
CA ILE A 9 4.10 3.56 11.56
C ILE A 9 4.46 3.59 10.08
N ILE A 10 5.40 2.74 9.67
CA ILE A 10 5.68 2.50 8.25
C ILE A 10 4.66 1.50 7.74
N VAL A 11 3.94 1.88 6.69
CA VAL A 11 2.94 1.05 6.03
C VAL A 11 3.33 0.82 4.58
N ILE A 12 2.94 -0.35 4.07
CA ILE A 12 3.15 -0.72 2.67
C ILE A 12 1.80 -0.65 1.97
N LEU A 13 1.73 0.11 0.87
CA LEU A 13 0.57 0.18 -0.01
C LEU A 13 0.81 -0.70 -1.22
N GLU A 14 -0.08 -1.64 -1.48
CA GLU A 14 0.02 -2.59 -2.59
C GLU A 14 -1.12 -2.40 -3.59
N CYS A 15 -0.82 -2.52 -4.87
CA CYS A 15 -1.81 -2.37 -5.93
C CYS A 15 -2.84 -3.51 -5.91
N THR A 16 -4.11 -3.18 -5.72
CA THR A 16 -5.22 -4.14 -5.70
C THR A 16 -5.47 -4.81 -7.06
N CYS A 17 -5.24 -4.09 -8.16
CA CYS A 17 -5.38 -4.65 -9.52
C CYS A 17 -4.26 -5.63 -9.86
N CYS A 18 -3.03 -5.32 -9.45
CA CYS A 18 -1.85 -6.13 -9.73
C CYS A 18 -1.92 -7.46 -8.92
N VAL A 19 -2.51 -7.46 -7.71
CA VAL A 19 -2.81 -8.70 -6.92
C VAL A 19 -3.90 -9.57 -7.55
N ARG A 20 -5.04 -8.98 -7.94
CA ARG A 20 -6.19 -9.73 -8.49
C ARG A 20 -5.89 -10.40 -9.85
N LYS A 21 -4.96 -9.82 -10.63
CA LYS A 21 -4.51 -10.39 -11.91
C LYS A 21 -3.49 -11.52 -11.76
N GLY A 22 -2.93 -11.72 -10.56
CA GLY A 22 -1.90 -12.73 -10.30
C GLY A 22 -2.37 -14.20 -10.44
N VAL A 23 -3.66 -14.44 -10.65
CA VAL A 23 -4.19 -15.80 -10.88
C VAL A 23 -4.12 -16.21 -12.35
N ASN A 24 -4.11 -15.25 -13.30
CA ASN A 24 -4.11 -15.55 -14.73
C ASN A 24 -3.38 -14.46 -15.52
N LYS A 25 -2.14 -14.79 -15.93
CA LYS A 25 -1.35 -14.16 -17.01
C LYS A 25 -0.68 -12.79 -16.72
N GLU A 26 0.65 -12.79 -16.83
CA GLU A 26 1.48 -11.69 -17.35
C GLU A 26 1.63 -10.39 -16.53
N SER A 27 1.61 -10.44 -15.19
CA SER A 27 2.21 -9.36 -14.40
C SER A 27 3.50 -9.84 -13.73
N PRO A 28 4.69 -9.32 -14.13
CA PRO A 28 5.98 -9.80 -13.61
C PRO A 28 6.24 -9.46 -12.13
N GLY A 29 5.33 -8.72 -11.50
CA GLY A 29 5.39 -8.37 -10.08
C GLY A 29 4.22 -7.51 -9.63
N ILE A 30 4.25 -7.16 -8.35
CA ILE A 30 3.23 -6.31 -7.71
C ILE A 30 3.85 -4.94 -7.36
N SER A 31 3.14 -3.86 -7.68
CA SER A 31 3.58 -2.50 -7.34
C SER A 31 3.35 -2.23 -5.86
N ARG A 32 4.42 -1.88 -5.15
CA ARG A 32 4.42 -1.58 -3.71
C ARG A 32 5.01 -0.21 -3.45
N TYR A 33 4.37 0.54 -2.57
CA TYR A 33 4.85 1.82 -2.06
C TYR A 33 5.05 1.75 -0.56
N ILE A 34 6.11 2.40 -0.09
CA ILE A 34 6.38 2.54 1.35
C ILE A 34 5.96 3.97 1.73
N THR A 35 5.11 4.08 2.74
CA THR A 35 4.65 5.37 3.27
C THR A 35 4.61 5.34 4.78
N GLN A 36 4.60 6.51 5.41
CA GLN A 36 4.38 6.63 6.85
C GLN A 36 2.93 7.01 7.12
N LYS A 37 2.33 6.40 8.14
CA LYS A 37 0.95 6.64 8.57
C LYS A 37 0.94 6.95 10.05
N ASN A 38 0.13 7.92 10.45
CA ASN A 38 -0.13 8.17 11.87
C ASN A 38 -1.31 7.30 12.34
N ARG A 39 -1.05 6.37 13.26
CA ARG A 39 -2.07 5.41 13.75
C ARG A 39 -3.18 6.10 14.54
N HIS A 40 -2.89 7.22 15.21
CA HIS A 40 -3.86 7.94 16.04
C HIS A 40 -4.81 8.77 15.17
N ASN A 41 -4.26 9.54 14.22
CA ASN A 41 -5.07 10.43 13.38
C ASN A 41 -5.84 9.67 12.29
N THR A 42 -5.26 8.58 11.79
CA THR A 42 -5.86 7.77 10.72
C THR A 42 -5.89 6.30 11.13
N PRO A 43 -6.91 5.85 11.89
CA PRO A 43 -7.01 4.44 12.30
C PRO A 43 -7.41 3.52 11.13
N ASN A 44 -8.17 4.05 10.15
CA ASN A 44 -8.69 3.29 9.01
C ASN A 44 -7.59 2.92 8.00
N ARG A 45 -7.81 1.87 7.20
CA ARG A 45 -6.87 1.45 6.15
C ARG A 45 -6.67 2.58 5.14
N LEU A 46 -5.42 2.84 4.77
CA LEU A 46 -5.11 3.81 3.74
C LEU A 46 -5.31 3.20 2.34
N GLU A 47 -6.03 3.94 1.50
CA GLU A 47 -6.19 3.63 0.09
C GLU A 47 -5.87 4.89 -0.72
N PHE A 48 -4.92 4.76 -1.64
CA PHE A 48 -4.54 5.88 -2.52
C PHE A 48 -4.54 5.43 -3.97
N ARG A 49 -5.01 6.33 -4.86
CA ARG A 49 -4.78 6.18 -6.29
C ARG A 49 -3.33 6.54 -6.60
N LYS A 50 -2.54 5.53 -6.92
CA LYS A 50 -1.13 5.66 -7.33
C LYS A 50 -0.92 4.92 -8.65
N PHE A 51 0.14 5.27 -9.36
CA PHE A 51 0.50 4.62 -10.61
C PHE A 51 1.02 3.19 -10.36
N CYS A 52 0.44 2.13 -10.95
CA CYS A 52 1.08 0.78 -10.93
C CYS A 52 1.94 0.68 -12.20
N ARG A 53 3.26 0.50 -12.07
CA ARG A 53 4.18 0.30 -13.21
C ARG A 53 3.77 -0.90 -14.08
N TYR A 54 3.21 -1.94 -13.46
CA TYR A 54 2.79 -3.17 -14.15
C TYR A 54 1.47 -3.03 -14.90
N CYS A 55 0.52 -2.26 -14.37
CA CYS A 55 -0.74 -1.98 -15.08
C CYS A 55 -0.66 -0.74 -15.99
N GLN A 56 0.46 0.00 -15.96
CA GLN A 56 0.70 1.25 -16.70
C GLN A 56 -0.42 2.29 -16.55
N LYS A 57 -1.12 2.26 -15.40
CA LYS A 57 -2.26 3.14 -15.12
C LYS A 57 -2.37 3.45 -13.64
N TYR A 58 -3.09 4.52 -13.32
CA TYR A 58 -3.45 4.85 -11.95
C TYR A 58 -4.46 3.83 -11.43
N THR A 59 -4.10 3.20 -10.32
CA THR A 59 -4.86 2.13 -9.69
C THR A 59 -4.91 2.36 -8.19
N ILE A 60 -5.88 1.74 -7.54
CA ILE A 60 -6.03 1.83 -6.09
C ILE A 60 -4.98 0.93 -5.43
N HIS A 61 -4.12 1.54 -4.62
CA HIS A 61 -3.17 0.86 -3.77
C HIS A 61 -3.69 0.89 -2.33
N GLY A 62 -3.88 -0.29 -1.74
CA GLY A 62 -4.39 -0.45 -0.39
C GLY A 62 -3.29 -0.84 0.59
N GLU A 63 -3.43 -0.40 1.83
CA GLU A 63 -2.56 -0.78 2.94
C GLU A 63 -2.60 -2.28 3.21
N ILE A 64 -1.42 -2.91 3.22
CA ILE A 64 -1.23 -4.29 3.62
C ILE A 64 -0.92 -4.34 5.11
N LYS A 65 -1.65 -5.21 5.81
CA LYS A 65 -1.25 -5.68 7.13
C LYS A 65 -0.24 -6.81 6.95
N LYS A 66 0.95 -6.63 7.50
CA LYS A 66 1.88 -7.73 7.73
C LYS A 66 1.45 -8.54 8.93
#